data_AF-F7X2U8-F1
#
_entry.id   AF-F7X2U8-F1
#
_cell.length_a   1.000
_cell.length_b   1.000
_cell.length_c   1.000
_cell.angle_alpha   90.00
_cell.angle_beta   90.00
_cell.angle_gamma   90.00
#
_symmetry.space_group_name_H-M   'P 1'
#
loop_
_entity.id
_entity.type
_entity.pdbx_description
1 polymer ?
#
loop_
_entity_poly.entity_id
_entity_poly.type
_entity_poly.pdbx_seq_one_letter_code
_entity_poly.pdbx_strand_id
1 'polypeptide(L)' 'MRKFTVIVTEEFEADTAEEAALLMYQQLTNGPAPLHYSVTDETKIATSLILDRKKADEFASVDHTADPGNW' A
#
# COMPACT_ATOMS: atom_id res chain seq x y z
N MET A 1 16.21 -9.53 8.86
CA MET A 1 15.00 -8.78 8.48
C MET A 1 15.38 -7.83 7.36
N ARG A 2 14.72 -7.91 6.19
CA ARG A 2 14.88 -6.91 5.13
C ARG A 2 13.85 -5.80 5.35
N LYS A 3 14.25 -4.55 5.07
CA LYS A 3 13.35 -3.40 5.15
C LYS A 3 12.79 -3.10 3.77
N PHE A 4 11.48 -2.85 3.73
CA PHE A 4 10.79 -2.44 2.52
C PHE A 4 10.05 -1.14 2.81
N THR A 5 10.10 -0.21 1.88
CA THR A 5 9.25 0.98 1.87
C THR A 5 8.08 0.71 0.95
N VAL A 6 6.86 0.80 1.46
CA VAL A 6 5.64 0.57 0.68
C VAL A 6 4.92 1.90 0.53
N ILE A 7 4.65 2.29 -0.71
CA ILE A 7 3.95 3.53 -1.06
C ILE A 7 2.72 3.14 -1.87
N VAL A 8 1.57 3.74 -1.56
CA VAL A 8 0.40 3.63 -2.42
C VAL A 8 0.55 4.63 -3.56
N THR A 9 0.35 4.19 -4.80
CA THR A 9 0.47 5.04 -5.99
C THR A 9 -0.87 5.13 -6.66
N GLU A 10 -1.41 6.34 -6.74
CA GLU A 10 -2.63 6.64 -7.48
C GLU A 10 -2.52 8.02 -8.15
N GLU A 11 -3.19 8.16 -9.28
CA GLU A 11 -3.19 9.37 -10.08
C GLU A 11 -4.48 10.16 -9.81
N PHE A 12 -4.31 11.42 -9.40
CA PHE A 12 -5.42 12.35 -9.18
C PHE A 12 -5.24 13.58 -10.06
N GLU A 13 -6.33 14.06 -10.64
CA GLU A 13 -6.40 15.39 -11.24
C GLU A 13 -6.62 16.40 -10.11
N ALA A 14 -5.61 17.21 -9.80
CA ALA A 14 -5.64 18.22 -8.74
C ALA A 14 -4.84 19.46 -9.16
N ASP A 15 -5.22 20.62 -8.65
CA ASP A 15 -4.54 21.88 -8.93
C ASP A 15 -3.20 21.99 -8.18
N THR A 16 -3.07 21.28 -7.05
CA THR A 16 -1.86 21.27 -6.23
C THR A 16 -1.49 19.89 -5.68
N ALA A 17 -0.23 19.70 -5.30
CA ALA A 17 0.24 18.48 -4.65
C ALA A 17 -0.41 18.23 -3.28
N GLU A 18 -0.75 19.31 -2.55
CA GLU A 18 -1.47 19.19 -1.27
C GLU A 18 -2.89 18.67 -1.50
N GLU A 19 -3.60 19.21 -2.51
CA GLU A 19 -4.93 18.73 -2.86
C GLU A 19 -4.90 17.26 -3.31
N ALA A 20 -3.93 16.85 -4.13
CA ALA A 20 -3.75 15.45 -4.48
C ALA A 20 -3.54 14.56 -3.22
N ALA A 21 -2.76 15.02 -2.23
CA ALA A 21 -2.57 14.29 -0.98
C ALA A 21 -3.85 14.22 -0.14
N LEU A 22 -4.66 15.29 -0.12
CA LEU A 22 -5.96 15.30 0.56
C LEU A 22 -6.97 14.36 -0.13
N LEU A 23 -6.98 14.31 -1.47
CA LEU A 23 -7.78 13.37 -2.24
C LEU A 23 -7.37 11.93 -1.95
N MET A 24 -6.07 11.65 -1.90
CA MET A 24 -5.55 10.35 -1.51
C MET A 24 -5.99 9.97 -0.10
N TYR A 25 -5.90 10.88 0.87
CA TYR A 25 -6.39 10.65 2.23
C TYR A 25 -7.90 10.37 2.27
N GLN A 26 -8.70 11.14 1.53
CA GLN A 26 -10.13 10.94 1.41
C GLN A 26 -10.45 9.55 0.84
N GLN A 27 -9.72 9.11 -0.17
CA GLN A 27 -9.91 7.81 -0.78
C GLN A 27 -9.55 6.66 0.18
N LEU A 28 -8.43 6.76 0.90
CA LEU A 28 -8.06 5.75 1.90
C LEU A 28 -9.06 5.67 3.06
N THR A 29 -9.75 6.77 3.36
CA THR A 29 -10.71 6.84 4.47
C THR A 29 -12.08 6.29 4.08
N ASN A 30 -12.54 6.55 2.85
CA ASN A 30 -13.92 6.25 2.43
C ASN A 30 -14.02 5.16 1.35
N GLY A 31 -12.92 4.89 0.65
CA GLY A 31 -12.84 3.91 -0.42
C GLY A 31 -12.41 2.53 0.09
N PRO A 32 -12.48 1.50 -0.78
CA PRO A 32 -11.86 0.21 -0.49
C PRO A 32 -10.34 0.39 -0.37
N ALA A 33 -9.69 -0.51 0.37
CA ALA A 33 -8.24 -0.53 0.48
C ALA A 33 -7.59 -0.56 -0.92
N PRO A 34 -6.53 0.23 -1.15
CA PRO A 34 -5.84 0.26 -2.42
C PRO A 34 -5.22 -1.10 -2.72
N LEU A 35 -5.12 -1.44 -3.99
CA LEU A 35 -4.50 -2.70 -4.43
C LEU A 35 -3.15 -2.45 -5.12
N HIS A 36 -2.86 -1.21 -5.49
CA HIS A 36 -1.66 -0.83 -6.23
C HIS A 36 -0.64 -0.24 -5.27
N TYR A 37 0.52 -0.88 -5.19
CA TYR A 37 1.59 -0.47 -4.29
C TYR A 37 2.91 -0.44 -5.03
N SER A 38 3.72 0.58 -4.74
CA SER A 38 5.13 0.61 -5.10
C SER A 38 5.94 0.16 -3.89
N VAL A 39 6.68 -0.95 -4.04
CA VAL A 39 7.52 -1.52 -2.99
C VAL A 39 8.97 -1.31 -3.33
N THR A 40 9.67 -0.55 -2.50
CA THR A 40 11.10 -0.27 -2.64
C THR A 40 11.88 -1.07 -1.62
N ASP A 41 12.85 -1.85 -2.08
CA ASP A 41 13.75 -2.63 -1.22
C ASP A 41 15.00 -1.84 -0.77
N GLU A 42 15.89 -2.51 -0.02
CA GLU A 42 17.15 -1.92 0.48
C GLU A 42 18.14 -1.52 -0.62
N THR A 43 18.02 -2.10 -1.82
CA THR A 43 18.79 -1.74 -3.01
C THR A 43 18.20 -0.54 -3.76
N LYS A 44 17.14 0.05 -3.21
CA LYS A 44 16.39 1.19 -3.77
C LYS A 44 15.70 0.89 -5.10
N ILE A 45 15.47 -0.39 -5.39
CA ILE A 45 14.70 -0.82 -6.56
C ILE A 45 13.22 -0.81 -6.17
N ALA A 46 12.44 0.00 -6.88
CA ALA A 46 10.99 0.07 -6.72
C ALA A 46 10.30 -0.93 -7.67
N THR A 47 9.42 -1.76 -7.12
CA THR A 47 8.60 -2.70 -7.86
C THR A 47 7.13 -2.36 -7.66
N SER A 48 6.40 -2.11 -8.76
CA SER A 48 4.96 -1.95 -8.73
C SER A 48 4.28 -3.31 -8.61
N LEU A 49 3.44 -3.45 -7.58
CA LEU A 49 2.65 -4.65 -7.30
C LEU A 49 1.16 -4.29 -7.34
N ILE A 50 0.39 -5.17 -7.98
CA ILE A 50 -1.07 -5.14 -7.96
C ILE A 50 -1.50 -6.36 -7.15
N LEU A 51 -2.13 -6.12 -6.00
CA LEU A 51 -2.63 -7.18 -5.14
C LEU A 51 -3.97 -7.70 -5.65
N ASP A 52 -4.18 -9.00 -5.50
CA ASP A 52 -5.51 -9.58 -5.61
C ASP A 52 -6.32 -9.23 -4.37
N ARG A 53 -7.51 -8.64 -4.57
CA ARG A 53 -8.36 -8.17 -3.46
C ARG A 53 -8.72 -9.29 -2.49
N LYS A 54 -9.10 -10.47 -3.01
CA LYS A 54 -9.49 -11.59 -2.16
C LYS A 54 -8.32 -12.04 -1.29
N LYS A 55 -7.14 -12.21 -1.88
CA LYS A 55 -5.93 -12.58 -1.15
C LYS A 55 -5.54 -11.52 -0.10
N ALA A 56 -5.70 -10.24 -0.43
CA ALA A 56 -5.42 -9.14 0.50
C ALA A 56 -6.40 -9.12 1.68
N ASP A 57 -7.70 -9.32 1.42
CA ASP A 57 -8.74 -9.38 2.45
C ASP A 57 -8.54 -10.62 3.36
N GLU A 58 -8.20 -11.78 2.78
CA GLU A 58 -7.86 -12.99 3.55
C GLU A 58 -6.66 -12.76 4.46
N PHE A 59 -5.62 -12.07 3.96
CA PHE A 59 -4.45 -11.71 4.75
C PHE A 59 -4.77 -10.68 5.84
N ALA A 60 -5.61 -9.68 5.55
CA ALA A 60 -6.02 -8.65 6.51
C ALA A 60 -6.92 -9.20 7.62
N SER A 61 -7.64 -10.30 7.37
CA SER A 61 -8.49 -10.97 8.35
C SER A 61 -7.70 -11.79 9.39
N VAL A 62 -6.41 -12.02 9.18
CA VAL A 62 -5.55 -12.82 10.06
C VAL A 62 -4.55 -11.92 10.77
N ASP A 63 -4.40 -12.09 12.09
CA ASP A 63 -3.38 -11.38 12.85
C ASP A 63 -2.00 -12.01 12.58
N HIS A 64 -1.31 -11.46 11.59
CA HIS A 64 0.06 -11.85 11.23
C HIS A 64 1.13 -11.16 12.11
N THR A 65 0.72 -10.38 13.11
CA THR A 65 1.66 -9.64 13.98
C THR A 65 2.11 -10.47 15.19
N ALA A 66 1.49 -11.62 15.43
CA ALA A 66 1.73 -12.49 16.58
C ALA A 66 2.60 -13.74 16.31
N ASP A 67 3.09 -13.98 15.09
CA ASP A 67 3.87 -15.19 14.76
C ASP A 67 5.38 -14.91 14.64
N PRO A 68 6.21 -15.27 15.64
CA PRO A 68 7.66 -15.02 15.61
C PRO A 68 8.43 -15.92 14.63
N GLY A 69 7.75 -16.84 13.93
CA GLY A 69 8.39 -17.95 13.23
C GLY A 69 8.53 -17.86 11.71
N ASN A 70 8.00 -16.84 11.03
CA ASN A 70 8.00 -16.86 9.55
C ASN A 70 8.24 -15.48 8.92
N TRP A 71 9.50 -15.04 8.89
CA TRP A 71 10.02 -13.94 8.06
C TRP A 71 11.43 -14.25 7.54
#